data_AF-A0A1G4NW67-F1
#
_entry.id   AF-A0A1G4NW67-F1
#
_cell.length_a   1.000
_cell.length_b   1.000
_cell.length_c   1.000
_cell.angle_alpha   90.00
_cell.angle_beta   90.00
_cell.angle_gamma   90.00
#
_symmetry.space_group_name_H-M   'P 1'
#
loop_
_entity.id
_entity.type
_entity.pdbx_description
1 polymer ?
#
loop_
_entity_poly.entity_id
_entity_poly.type
_entity_poly.pdbx_seq_one_letter_code
_entity_poly.pdbx_strand_id
1 'polypeptide(L)'
;MFTPLIYLVAICLILSPITTILILQTLNFYKKSNILSNLRLESQKYIVSQALEYQIANIYIDEQLWDKAVITLENAIKSNKYLDNNWTARYYNAIGFALEKAKCYQLAKAYYHNSCRLCPEYSSAIDNLENINKTYK
;
A
#
# COMPACT_ATOMS: atom_id res chain seq x y z
N MET A 1 -1.18 25.88 -44.46
CA MET A 1 -0.30 26.35 -43.37
C MET A 1 -0.99 26.42 -41.99
N PHE A 2 -2.33 26.52 -41.90
CA PHE A 2 -3.05 26.60 -40.62
C PHE A 2 -3.44 25.25 -39.96
N THR A 3 -3.29 24.12 -40.67
CA THR A 3 -3.62 22.78 -40.17
C THR A 3 -2.87 22.36 -38.89
N PRO A 4 -1.56 22.64 -38.70
CA PRO A 4 -0.88 22.29 -37.45
C PRO A 4 -1.32 23.16 -36.26
N LEU A 5 -1.73 24.42 -36.51
CA LEU A 5 -2.16 25.35 -35.46
C LEU A 5 -3.49 24.90 -34.83
N ILE A 6 -4.45 24.50 -35.67
CA ILE A 6 -5.78 24.05 -35.22
C ILE A 6 -5.67 22.79 -34.35
N TYR A 7 -4.78 21.87 -34.71
CA TYR A 7 -4.55 20.64 -33.94
C TYR A 7 -3.99 20.94 -32.54
N LEU A 8 -3.04 21.86 -32.45
CA LEU A 8 -2.42 22.25 -31.17
C LEU A 8 -3.43 22.96 -30.25
N VAL A 9 -4.30 23.80 -30.81
CA VAL A 9 -5.39 24.46 -30.06
C VAL A 9 -6.41 23.44 -29.56
N ALA A 10 -6.79 22.46 -30.39
CA ALA A 10 -7.73 21.40 -30.00
C ALA A 10 -7.19 20.53 -28.86
N ILE A 11 -5.90 20.17 -28.90
CA ILE A 11 -5.25 19.44 -27.81
C ILE A 11 -5.20 20.27 -26.53
N CYS A 12 -4.83 21.55 -26.61
CA CYS A 12 -4.80 22.44 -25.43
C CYS A 12 -6.17 22.55 -24.76
N LEU A 13 -7.25 22.63 -25.55
CA LEU A 13 -8.62 22.67 -25.05
C LEU A 13 -9.02 21.40 -24.30
N ILE A 14 -8.55 20.24 -24.73
CA ILE A 14 -8.82 18.95 -24.08
C ILE A 14 -7.93 18.75 -22.84
N LEU A 15 -6.68 19.24 -22.87
CA LEU A 15 -5.73 19.04 -21.78
C LEU A 15 -6.05 19.90 -20.54
N SER A 16 -6.59 21.11 -20.74
CA SER A 16 -6.93 22.03 -19.66
C SER A 16 -7.91 21.46 -18.60
N PRO A 17 -9.04 20.81 -18.96
CA PRO A 17 -9.93 20.21 -17.96
C PRO A 17 -9.26 19.02 -17.24
N ILE A 18 -8.41 18.26 -17.93
CA ILE A 18 -7.73 17.10 -17.33
C ILE A 18 -6.74 17.56 -16.25
N THR A 19 -5.94 18.59 -16.53
CA THR A 19 -4.95 19.09 -15.57
C THR A 19 -5.61 19.73 -14.35
N THR A 20 -6.71 20.45 -14.54
CA THR A 20 -7.45 21.06 -13.42
C THR A 20 -8.10 20.02 -12.50
N ILE A 21 -8.69 18.96 -13.07
CA ILE A 21 -9.23 17.83 -12.30
C ILE A 21 -8.13 17.14 -11.49
N LEU A 22 -6.98 16.87 -12.11
CA LEU A 22 -5.85 16.24 -11.43
C LEU A 22 -5.37 17.09 -10.25
N ILE A 23 -5.20 18.41 -10.43
CA ILE A 23 -4.78 19.32 -9.35
C ILE A 23 -5.76 19.29 -8.17
N LEU A 24 -7.06 19.31 -8.43
CA LEU A 24 -8.08 19.25 -7.38
C LEU A 24 -8.05 17.91 -6.63
N GLN A 25 -7.84 16.80 -7.33
CA GLN A 25 -7.67 15.49 -6.72
C GLN A 25 -6.44 15.46 -5.81
N THR A 26 -5.30 16.01 -6.27
CA THR A 26 -4.07 16.03 -5.47
C THR A 26 -4.25 16.89 -4.21
N LEU A 27 -4.90 18.05 -4.30
CA LEU A 27 -5.14 18.91 -3.14
C LEU A 27 -6.08 18.27 -2.10
N ASN A 28 -7.15 17.61 -2.55
CA ASN A 28 -8.06 16.90 -1.66
C ASN A 28 -7.38 15.71 -0.98
N PHE A 29 -6.46 15.04 -1.68
CA PHE A 29 -5.62 13.98 -1.15
C PHE A 29 -4.63 14.50 -0.09
N TYR A 30 -3.98 15.65 -0.32
CA TYR A 30 -3.10 16.27 0.68
C TYR A 30 -3.86 16.69 1.94
N LYS A 31 -5.08 17.24 1.81
CA LYS A 31 -5.91 17.61 2.96
C LYS A 31 -6.30 16.40 3.81
N LYS A 32 -6.72 15.29 3.18
CA LYS A 32 -7.00 14.03 3.89
C LYS A 32 -5.75 13.49 4.59
N SER A 33 -4.59 13.59 3.94
CA SER A 33 -3.30 13.17 4.51
C SER A 33 -2.88 14.00 5.73
N ASN A 34 -3.19 15.31 5.74
CA ASN A 34 -2.78 16.21 6.82
C ASN A 34 -3.66 16.06 8.09
N ILE A 35 -4.94 15.69 7.89
CA ILE A 35 -5.84 15.35 9.01
C ILE A 35 -5.38 14.03 9.65
N LEU A 36 -4.99 13.04 8.84
CA LEU A 36 -4.45 11.76 9.32
C LEU A 36 -3.12 11.95 10.09
N SER A 37 -2.24 12.85 9.64
CA SER A 37 -0.98 13.15 10.37
C SER A 37 -1.21 13.83 11.71
N ASN A 38 -2.27 14.64 11.84
CA ASN A 38 -2.59 15.28 13.11
C ASN A 38 -3.21 14.27 14.11
N LEU A 39 -4.08 13.36 13.64
CA LEU A 39 -4.57 12.23 14.44
C LEU A 39 -3.44 11.27 14.88
N ARG A 40 -2.40 11.14 14.04
CA ARG A 40 -1.18 10.37 14.32
C ARG A 40 -0.35 10.95 15.48
N LEU A 41 -0.26 12.28 15.60
CA LEU A 41 0.46 12.93 16.72
C LEU A 41 -0.25 12.73 18.06
N GLU A 42 -1.58 12.65 18.07
CA GLU A 42 -2.37 12.42 19.27
C GLU A 42 -2.29 10.96 19.76
N SER A 43 -2.18 10.00 18.82
CA SER A 43 -1.93 8.58 19.12
C SER A 43 -0.52 8.26 19.62
N GLN A 44 0.43 9.19 19.50
CA GLN A 44 1.87 9.00 19.73
C GLN A 44 2.25 8.77 21.21
N LYS A 45 1.28 8.83 22.12
CA LYS A 45 1.51 8.68 23.57
C LYS A 45 1.57 7.22 24.04
N TYR A 46 1.29 6.22 23.19
CA TYR A 46 1.26 4.82 23.64
C TYR A 46 1.70 3.83 22.53
N ILE A 47 2.77 3.05 22.82
CA ILE A 47 3.17 1.77 22.21
C ILE A 47 4.33 1.80 21.18
N VAL A 48 5.21 0.80 21.36
CA VAL A 48 6.46 0.46 20.66
C VAL A 48 6.37 0.48 19.11
N SER A 49 7.44 0.98 18.49
CA SER A 49 7.62 1.31 17.06
C SER A 49 7.12 0.30 16.01
N GLN A 50 7.15 -1.01 16.31
CA GLN A 50 6.80 -2.07 15.34
C GLN A 50 5.27 -2.17 15.17
N ALA A 51 4.53 -2.18 16.27
CA ALA A 51 3.07 -2.25 16.22
C ALA A 51 2.47 -1.03 15.49
N LEU A 52 3.10 0.14 15.60
CA LEU A 52 2.63 1.37 14.96
C LEU A 52 2.72 1.30 13.44
N GLU A 53 3.84 0.87 12.86
CA GLU A 53 4.00 0.76 11.41
C GLU A 53 3.01 -0.25 10.80
N TYR A 54 2.77 -1.35 11.53
CA TYR A 54 1.76 -2.33 11.16
C TYR A 54 0.34 -1.76 11.20
N GLN A 55 -0.01 -1.01 12.25
CA GLN A 55 -1.31 -0.35 12.37
C GLN A 55 -1.52 0.69 11.26
N ILE A 56 -0.49 1.49 10.95
CA ILE A 56 -0.55 2.46 9.84
C ILE A 56 -0.78 1.73 8.51
N ALA A 57 -0.08 0.63 8.28
CA ALA A 57 -0.29 -0.16 7.08
C ALA A 57 -1.71 -0.74 7.00
N ASN A 58 -2.30 -1.18 8.11
CA ASN A 58 -3.69 -1.63 8.16
C ASN A 58 -4.68 -0.51 7.83
N ILE A 59 -4.46 0.71 8.33
CA ILE A 59 -5.27 1.88 7.93
C ILE A 59 -5.17 2.10 6.42
N TYR A 60 -3.97 1.99 5.84
CA TYR A 60 -3.82 2.09 4.37
C TYR A 60 -4.52 0.96 3.63
N ILE A 61 -4.54 -0.26 4.18
CA ILE A 61 -5.27 -1.40 3.62
C ILE A 61 -6.78 -1.14 3.67
N ASP A 62 -7.31 -0.66 4.78
CA ASP A 62 -8.74 -0.35 4.96
C ASP A 62 -9.20 0.74 3.98
N GLU A 63 -8.35 1.74 3.74
CA GLU A 63 -8.56 2.82 2.77
C GLU A 63 -8.22 2.43 1.31
N GLN A 64 -7.87 1.16 1.05
CA GLN A 64 -7.49 0.63 -0.26
C GLN A 64 -6.26 1.30 -0.90
N LEU A 65 -5.40 1.91 -0.09
CA LEU A 65 -4.14 2.53 -0.47
C LEU A 65 -3.01 1.50 -0.45
N TRP A 66 -3.12 0.47 -1.31
CA TRP A 66 -2.27 -0.73 -1.32
C TRP A 66 -0.77 -0.40 -1.41
N ASP A 67 -0.37 0.48 -2.31
CA ASP A 67 1.04 0.84 -2.51
C ASP A 67 1.66 1.45 -1.25
N LYS A 68 0.89 2.28 -0.53
CA LYS A 68 1.34 2.89 0.72
C LYS A 68 1.49 1.85 1.83
N ALA A 69 0.57 0.89 1.90
CA ALA A 69 0.66 -0.21 2.86
C ALA A 69 1.93 -1.04 2.61
N VAL A 70 2.18 -1.43 1.36
CA VAL A 70 3.37 -2.20 0.96
C VAL A 70 4.65 -1.44 1.30
N ILE A 71 4.77 -0.17 0.88
CA ILE A 71 5.97 0.65 1.15
C ILE A 71 6.20 0.80 2.65
N THR A 72 5.14 1.03 3.44
CA THR A 72 5.24 1.21 4.89
C THR A 72 5.77 -0.07 5.55
N LEU A 73 5.21 -1.22 5.20
CA LEU A 73 5.61 -2.51 5.76
C LEU A 73 7.03 -2.90 5.31
N GLU A 74 7.39 -2.72 4.04
CA GLU A 74 8.75 -3.01 3.57
C GLU A 74 9.80 -2.14 4.25
N ASN A 75 9.51 -0.85 4.43
CA ASN A 75 10.42 0.06 5.13
C ASN A 75 10.58 -0.35 6.59
N ALA A 76 9.50 -0.79 7.23
CA ALA A 76 9.52 -1.31 8.60
C ALA A 76 10.41 -2.56 8.74
N ILE A 77 10.38 -3.49 7.77
CA ILE A 77 11.30 -4.64 7.73
C ILE A 77 12.75 -4.18 7.54
N LYS A 78 13.00 -3.23 6.63
CA LYS A 78 14.35 -2.77 6.28
C LYS A 78 15.00 -1.93 7.39
N SER A 79 14.22 -1.11 8.08
CA SER A 79 14.71 -0.17 9.10
C SER A 79 14.95 -0.86 10.44
N ASN A 80 14.20 -1.90 10.75
CA ASN A 80 14.21 -2.54 12.06
C ASN A 80 15.07 -3.81 12.09
N LYS A 81 16.34 -3.66 12.49
CA LYS A 81 17.29 -4.78 12.63
C LYS A 81 16.93 -5.78 13.74
N TYR A 82 16.01 -5.43 14.63
CA TYR A 82 15.59 -6.28 15.77
C TYR A 82 14.15 -6.78 15.59
N LEU A 83 13.62 -6.77 14.36
CA LEU A 83 12.30 -7.30 14.08
C LEU A 83 12.34 -8.83 14.24
N ASP A 84 11.58 -9.35 15.20
CA ASP A 84 11.49 -10.79 15.41
C ASP A 84 10.86 -11.49 14.19
N ASN A 85 11.16 -12.78 14.03
CA ASN A 85 10.63 -13.60 12.94
C ASN A 85 9.10 -13.62 12.91
N ASN A 86 8.43 -13.58 14.07
CA ASN A 86 6.97 -13.53 14.14
C ASN A 86 6.43 -12.23 13.53
N TRP A 87 7.01 -11.08 13.92
CA TRP A 87 6.61 -9.79 13.37
C TRP A 87 6.95 -9.65 11.89
N THR A 88 8.10 -10.13 11.47
CA THR A 88 8.50 -10.14 10.06
C THR A 88 7.54 -10.99 9.22
N ALA A 89 7.13 -12.16 9.73
CA ALA A 89 6.11 -12.99 9.08
C ALA A 89 4.76 -12.27 8.96
N ARG A 90 4.31 -11.56 10.02
CA ARG A 90 3.09 -10.73 9.98
C ARG A 90 3.16 -9.66 8.90
N TYR A 91 4.30 -9.00 8.76
CA TYR A 91 4.50 -7.96 7.75
C TYR A 91 4.46 -8.53 6.35
N TYR A 92 5.16 -9.64 6.10
CA TYR A 92 5.10 -10.32 4.81
C TYR A 92 3.69 -10.79 4.44
N ASN A 93 2.91 -11.29 5.41
CA ASN A 93 1.51 -11.63 5.16
C ASN A 93 0.66 -10.40 4.79
N ALA A 94 0.83 -9.30 5.51
CA ALA A 94 0.10 -8.06 5.22
C ALA A 94 0.49 -7.44 3.87
N ILE A 95 1.78 -7.50 3.49
CA ILE A 95 2.25 -7.11 2.15
C ILE A 95 1.60 -8.01 1.09
N GLY A 96 1.61 -9.33 1.30
CA GLY A 96 0.98 -10.29 0.40
C GLY A 96 -0.51 -9.97 0.18
N PHE A 97 -1.23 -9.65 1.26
CA PHE A 97 -2.64 -9.26 1.21
C PHE A 97 -2.87 -7.97 0.41
N ALA A 98 -2.10 -6.92 0.69
CA ALA A 98 -2.21 -5.68 -0.07
C ALA A 98 -1.93 -5.89 -1.57
N LEU A 99 -0.91 -6.69 -1.91
CA LEU A 99 -0.58 -7.03 -3.30
C LEU A 99 -1.64 -7.89 -3.98
N GLU A 100 -2.27 -8.84 -3.26
CA GLU A 100 -3.37 -9.63 -3.78
C GLU A 100 -4.56 -8.72 -4.12
N LYS A 101 -4.92 -7.79 -3.23
CA LYS A 101 -5.98 -6.79 -3.49
C LYS A 101 -5.63 -5.85 -4.65
N ALA A 102 -4.34 -5.55 -4.83
CA ALA A 102 -3.83 -4.82 -5.99
C ALA A 102 -3.71 -5.67 -7.28
N LYS A 103 -4.12 -6.95 -7.25
CA LYS A 103 -4.05 -7.91 -8.37
C LYS A 103 -2.63 -8.30 -8.81
N CYS A 104 -1.63 -8.04 -7.98
CA CYS A 104 -0.23 -8.44 -8.20
C CYS A 104 0.04 -9.86 -7.68
N TYR A 105 -0.68 -10.85 -8.20
CA TYR A 105 -0.78 -12.19 -7.59
C TYR A 105 0.55 -12.95 -7.45
N GLN A 106 1.46 -12.84 -8.42
CA GLN A 106 2.75 -13.54 -8.34
C GLN A 106 3.62 -13.00 -7.19
N LEU A 107 3.64 -11.68 -7.01
CA LEU A 107 4.34 -11.05 -5.89
C LEU A 107 3.65 -11.38 -4.57
N ALA A 108 2.31 -11.35 -4.53
CA ALA A 108 1.54 -11.72 -3.35
C ALA A 108 1.88 -13.16 -2.88
N LYS A 109 1.89 -14.13 -3.80
CA LYS A 109 2.31 -15.52 -3.51
C LYS A 109 3.72 -15.59 -2.92
N ALA A 110 4.68 -14.87 -3.49
CA ALA A 110 6.05 -14.84 -2.98
C ALA A 110 6.12 -14.29 -1.55
N TYR A 111 5.38 -13.24 -1.25
CA TYR A 111 5.31 -12.66 0.09
C TYR A 111 4.63 -13.57 1.11
N TYR A 112 3.52 -14.21 0.76
CA TYR A 112 2.90 -15.22 1.61
C TYR A 112 3.81 -16.41 1.87
N HIS A 113 4.53 -16.89 0.86
CA HIS A 113 5.50 -17.96 1.01
C HIS A 113 6.65 -17.55 1.95
N ASN A 114 7.17 -16.32 1.84
CA ASN A 114 8.19 -15.80 2.75
C ASN A 114 7.68 -15.73 4.20
N SER A 115 6.41 -15.36 4.39
CA SER A 115 5.76 -15.37 5.70
C SER A 115 5.70 -16.80 6.29
N CYS A 116 5.20 -17.77 5.52
CA CYS A 116 5.13 -19.17 5.92
C CYS A 116 6.51 -19.78 6.21
N ARG A 117 7.54 -19.39 5.45
CA ARG A 117 8.91 -19.86 5.68
C ARG A 117 9.49 -19.34 7.00
N LEU A 118 9.19 -18.10 7.37
CA LEU A 118 9.66 -17.51 8.63
C LEU A 118 8.88 -18.02 9.84
N CYS A 119 7.56 -18.22 9.70
CA CYS A 119 6.71 -18.72 10.77
C CYS A 119 5.71 -19.74 10.19
N PRO A 120 6.08 -21.04 10.14
CA PRO A 120 5.24 -22.10 9.58
C PRO A 120 3.92 -22.30 10.33
N GLU A 121 3.84 -21.86 11.57
CA GLU A 121 2.64 -21.97 12.41
C GLU A 121 1.67 -20.78 12.23
N TYR A 122 2.04 -19.78 11.41
CA TYR A 122 1.19 -18.60 11.21
C TYR A 122 0.04 -18.88 10.24
N SER A 123 -1.06 -19.38 10.79
CA SER A 123 -2.25 -19.83 10.05
C SER A 123 -2.76 -18.83 9.02
N SER A 124 -2.82 -17.53 9.34
CA SER A 124 -3.31 -16.52 8.39
C SER A 124 -2.49 -16.44 7.10
N ALA A 125 -1.18 -16.66 7.16
CA ALA A 125 -0.33 -16.68 5.97
C ALA A 125 -0.52 -17.95 5.14
N ILE A 126 -0.74 -19.08 5.81
CA ILE A 126 -1.03 -20.37 5.18
C ILE A 126 -2.36 -20.29 4.45
N ASP A 127 -3.41 -19.83 5.13
CA ASP A 127 -4.76 -19.71 4.57
C ASP A 127 -4.77 -18.80 3.34
N ASN A 128 -4.08 -17.66 3.41
CA ASN A 128 -3.95 -16.75 2.29
C ASN A 128 -3.17 -17.37 1.12
N LEU A 129 -2.04 -18.04 1.38
CA LEU A 129 -1.26 -18.73 0.35
C LEU A 129 -2.05 -19.85 -0.33
N GLU A 130 -2.80 -20.63 0.44
CA GLU A 130 -3.67 -21.65 -0.11
C GLU A 130 -4.79 -21.05 -0.95
N ASN A 131 -5.44 -20.00 -0.45
CA ASN A 131 -6.55 -19.35 -1.14
C ASN A 131 -6.10 -18.76 -2.49
N ILE A 132 -4.98 -18.03 -2.52
CA ILE A 132 -4.46 -17.44 -3.76
C ILE A 132 -4.01 -18.52 -4.76
N ASN A 133 -3.50 -19.66 -4.30
CA ASN A 133 -3.12 -20.78 -5.16
C ASN A 133 -4.32 -21.52 -5.74
N LYS A 134 -5.43 -21.61 -4.99
CA LYS A 134 -6.69 -22.19 -5.48
C LYS A 134 -7.38 -21.27 -6.47
N THR A 135 -7.37 -19.96 -6.21
CA THR A 135 -8.10 -18.95 -6.99
C THR A 135 -7.41 -18.61 -8.30
N TYR A 136 -6.07 -18.54 -8.31
CA TYR A 136 -5.28 -18.14 -9.47
C TYR A 136 -4.26 -19.25 -9.79
N LYS A 137 -4.71 -20.27 -10.53
CA LYS A 137 -3.86 -21.35 -11.04
C LYS A 137 -3.07 -20.92 -12.28
#